data_AF-G2ZXY8-F1
#
_entry.id   AF-G2ZXY8-F1
#
_cell.length_a   1.000
_cell.length_b   1.000
_cell.length_c   1.000
_cell.angle_alpha   90.00
_cell.angle_beta   90.00
_cell.angle_gamma   90.00
#
_symmetry.space_group_name_H-M   'P 1'
#
loop_
_entity.id
_entity.type
_entity.pdbx_description
1 polymer ?
#
loop_
_entity_poly.entity_id
_entity_poly.type
_entity_poly.pdbx_seq_one_letter_code
_entity_poly.pdbx_strand_id
1 'polypeptide(L)'
;MNKHIRVLTGRHAGASLDLLPGDWIVDSADTAAVRISDWTAEPLQLQVGAESGVLRISGEAAEPWPDLEPRRFGDIVVCVGPAGEPWPSDLDLLQRLLAPPPPAPLPAADAVAADAPAKAPPAHRPRAHAGWMGVAAVALLTPCALLLASTREAQHAPQAPAVAPLPLIDRVRTALGQHSVDGLNIEQRDGEITVHGMARTAMESLSVQRELRNVSPRIRIDLPVAPEVIENLRESMQEPGLSISYLGDNRFSVSGAAQKPDRVRAVVDRVRGDLGVNVKDIVLNIRRASQDGKLDANSVLSVDELHYVESPDGTKRFLAAQH
;
A
#
# COMPACT_ATOMS: atom_id res chain seq x y z
N MET A 1 -13.50 21.87 1.51
CA MET A 1 -12.33 21.19 0.93
C MET A 1 -12.82 20.05 0.06
N ASN A 2 -12.23 19.83 -1.11
CA ASN A 2 -12.57 18.67 -1.94
C ASN A 2 -12.04 17.40 -1.28
N LYS A 3 -12.77 16.31 -1.46
CA LYS A 3 -12.35 14.99 -0.99
C LYS A 3 -11.91 14.15 -2.18
N HIS A 4 -11.23 13.07 -1.90
CA HIS A 4 -10.75 12.12 -2.89
C HIS A 4 -11.07 10.72 -2.39
N ILE A 5 -11.52 9.85 -3.28
CA ILE A 5 -11.84 8.45 -3.01
C ILE A 5 -10.89 7.57 -3.82
N ARG A 6 -10.37 6.51 -3.20
CA ARG A 6 -9.53 5.49 -3.83
C ARG A 6 -10.08 4.10 -3.60
N VAL A 7 -10.05 3.29 -4.65
CA VAL A 7 -10.41 1.87 -4.62
C VAL A 7 -9.13 1.05 -4.46
N LEU A 8 -8.98 0.34 -3.35
CA LEU A 8 -7.74 -0.36 -3.00
C LEU A 8 -7.73 -1.83 -3.44
N THR A 9 -8.90 -2.42 -3.70
CA THR A 9 -9.04 -3.84 -4.09
C THR A 9 -10.12 -4.02 -5.16
N GLY A 10 -10.19 -5.22 -5.73
CA GLY A 10 -11.10 -5.54 -6.82
C GLY A 10 -10.54 -5.20 -8.19
N ARG A 11 -11.40 -5.25 -9.21
CA ARG A 11 -11.07 -5.01 -10.62
C ARG A 11 -10.64 -3.57 -10.89
N HIS A 12 -11.09 -2.64 -10.05
CA HIS A 12 -10.79 -1.21 -10.16
C HIS A 12 -9.73 -0.77 -9.14
N ALA A 13 -8.91 -1.70 -8.61
CA ALA A 13 -7.84 -1.36 -7.69
C ALA A 13 -6.88 -0.32 -8.32
N GLY A 14 -6.54 0.71 -7.54
CA GLY A 14 -5.76 1.87 -7.99
C GLY A 14 -6.59 2.96 -8.69
N ALA A 15 -7.90 2.75 -8.92
CA ALA A 15 -8.77 3.81 -9.44
C ALA A 15 -9.05 4.85 -8.36
N SER A 16 -9.15 6.11 -8.79
CA SER A 16 -9.37 7.22 -7.89
C SER A 16 -10.24 8.32 -8.52
N LEU A 17 -10.88 9.12 -7.68
CA LEU A 17 -11.80 10.18 -8.11
C LEU A 17 -11.84 11.31 -7.07
N ASP A 18 -11.87 12.56 -7.54
CA ASP A 18 -12.17 13.70 -6.68
C ASP A 18 -13.69 13.82 -6.45
N LEU A 19 -14.06 13.91 -5.19
CA LEU A 19 -15.42 14.11 -4.72
C LEU A 19 -15.64 15.58 -4.36
N LEU A 20 -16.57 16.20 -5.08
CA LEU A 20 -17.11 17.52 -4.74
C LEU A 20 -18.08 17.41 -3.55
N PRO A 21 -18.29 18.50 -2.78
CA PRO A 21 -19.32 18.52 -1.74
C PRO A 21 -20.70 18.14 -2.29
N GLY A 22 -21.40 17.24 -1.60
CA GLY A 22 -22.69 16.69 -2.03
C GLY A 22 -22.88 15.24 -1.63
N ASP A 23 -23.97 14.65 -2.12
CA ASP A 23 -24.32 13.26 -1.86
C ASP A 23 -23.85 12.36 -3.00
N TRP A 24 -23.23 11.24 -2.65
CA TRP A 24 -22.65 10.28 -3.58
C TRP A 24 -23.14 8.88 -3.28
N ILE A 25 -23.39 8.11 -4.33
CA ILE A 25 -23.72 6.69 -4.24
C ILE A 25 -22.66 5.91 -4.99
N VAL A 26 -22.02 4.98 -4.28
CA VAL A 26 -21.10 3.99 -4.85
C VAL A 26 -21.82 2.64 -4.94
N ASP A 27 -21.92 2.11 -6.15
CA ASP A 27 -22.60 0.83 -6.41
C ASP A 27 -22.15 0.26 -7.78
N SER A 28 -22.65 -0.92 -8.15
CA SER A 28 -22.48 -1.55 -9.46
C SER A 28 -23.48 -1.05 -10.52
N ALA A 29 -24.60 -0.46 -10.10
CA ALA A 29 -25.67 0.00 -11.00
C ALA A 29 -25.24 1.20 -11.87
N ASP A 30 -25.80 1.27 -13.08
CA ASP A 30 -25.52 2.37 -14.03
C ASP A 30 -26.03 3.74 -13.55
N THR A 31 -26.94 3.76 -12.58
CA THR A 31 -27.46 4.99 -11.96
C THR A 31 -26.59 5.51 -10.82
N ALA A 32 -25.53 4.80 -10.43
CA ALA A 32 -24.65 5.21 -9.35
C ALA A 32 -23.75 6.38 -9.77
N ALA A 33 -23.50 7.31 -8.85
CA ALA A 33 -22.59 8.42 -9.10
C ALA A 33 -21.14 7.94 -9.26
N VAL A 34 -20.75 6.90 -8.53
CA VAL A 34 -19.48 6.20 -8.68
C VAL A 34 -19.76 4.72 -8.94
N ARG A 35 -19.53 4.28 -10.18
CA ARG A 35 -19.78 2.89 -10.57
C ARG A 35 -18.55 2.03 -10.40
N ILE A 36 -18.65 0.99 -9.57
CA ILE A 36 -17.63 -0.05 -9.42
C ILE A 36 -18.27 -1.37 -9.89
N SER A 37 -17.89 -1.85 -11.08
CA SER A 37 -18.57 -2.97 -11.76
C SER A 37 -18.50 -4.32 -11.04
N ASP A 38 -17.65 -4.48 -10.03
CA ASP A 38 -17.52 -5.66 -9.17
C ASP A 38 -17.96 -5.38 -7.72
N TRP A 39 -18.72 -4.31 -7.48
CA TRP A 39 -19.35 -4.05 -6.19
C TRP A 39 -20.44 -5.08 -5.89
N THR A 40 -20.35 -5.73 -4.74
CA THR A 40 -21.29 -6.77 -4.29
C THR A 40 -21.93 -6.49 -2.93
N ALA A 41 -21.53 -5.41 -2.26
CA ALA A 41 -22.12 -4.96 -1.00
C ALA A 41 -23.37 -4.10 -1.24
N GLU A 42 -24.06 -3.72 -0.16
CA GLU A 42 -25.12 -2.71 -0.25
C GLU A 42 -24.58 -1.38 -0.82
N PRO A 43 -25.41 -0.58 -1.51
CA PRO A 43 -24.99 0.71 -2.04
C PRO A 43 -24.40 1.60 -0.96
N LEU A 44 -23.16 2.05 -1.16
CA LEU A 44 -22.49 2.92 -0.20
C LEU A 44 -22.92 4.35 -0.46
N GLN A 45 -23.65 4.93 0.49
CA GLN A 45 -24.04 6.33 0.48
C GLN A 45 -23.02 7.16 1.25
N LEU A 46 -22.52 8.22 0.62
CA LEU A 46 -21.59 9.17 1.20
C LEU A 46 -22.17 10.56 1.13
N GLN A 47 -22.05 11.31 2.21
CA GLN A 47 -22.27 12.74 2.22
C GLN A 47 -20.92 13.44 2.41
N VAL A 48 -20.52 14.23 1.43
CA VAL A 48 -19.27 14.97 1.43
C VAL A 48 -19.57 16.42 1.80
N GLY A 49 -19.16 16.82 3.00
CA GLY A 49 -19.31 18.19 3.47
C GLY A 49 -18.11 19.06 3.10
N ALA A 50 -18.36 20.35 2.89
CA ALA A 50 -17.29 21.31 2.65
C ALA A 50 -16.35 21.46 3.85
N GLU A 51 -16.87 21.33 5.07
CA GLU A 51 -16.13 21.46 6.34
C GLU A 51 -16.24 20.23 7.26
N SER A 52 -17.35 19.47 7.17
CA SER A 52 -17.62 18.33 8.05
C SER A 52 -16.92 17.02 7.67
N GLY A 53 -16.18 17.00 6.55
CA GLY A 53 -15.51 15.79 6.06
C GLY A 53 -16.47 14.85 5.32
N VAL A 54 -16.21 13.54 5.39
CA VAL A 54 -17.05 12.52 4.76
C VAL A 54 -17.87 11.81 5.83
N LEU A 55 -19.18 11.74 5.61
CA LEU A 55 -20.10 10.93 6.39
C LEU A 55 -20.54 9.74 5.55
N ARG A 56 -20.53 8.54 6.14
CA ARG A 56 -21.19 7.37 5.58
C ARG A 56 -22.63 7.34 6.07
N ILE A 57 -23.57 7.23 5.15
CA ILE A 57 -24.99 7.09 5.47
C ILE A 57 -25.36 5.60 5.43
N SER A 58 -26.00 5.12 6.49
CA SER A 58 -26.46 3.74 6.62
C SER A 58 -27.86 3.73 7.25
N GLY A 59 -28.89 3.68 6.42
CA GLY A 59 -30.27 3.89 6.86
C GLY A 59 -30.46 5.32 7.36
N GLU A 60 -30.88 5.48 8.62
CA GLU A 60 -31.04 6.80 9.27
C GLU A 60 -29.76 7.29 9.98
N ALA A 61 -28.72 6.45 10.07
CA ALA A 61 -27.48 6.79 10.75
C ALA A 61 -26.49 7.46 9.80
N ALA A 62 -25.85 8.53 10.28
CA ALA A 62 -24.71 9.17 9.62
C ALA A 62 -23.46 9.00 10.50
N GLU A 63 -22.49 8.23 10.00
CA GLU A 63 -21.26 7.93 10.72
C GLU A 63 -20.08 8.68 10.08
N PRO A 64 -19.27 9.41 10.86
CA PRO A 64 -18.04 9.98 10.34
C PRO A 64 -17.12 8.92 9.75
N TRP A 65 -16.57 9.23 8.59
CA TRP A 65 -15.50 8.46 7.97
C TRP A 65 -14.21 9.28 8.04
N PRO A 66 -13.30 8.96 8.99
CA PRO A 66 -12.02 9.62 9.11
C PRO A 66 -11.18 9.52 7.83
N ASP A 67 -10.46 10.59 7.53
CA ASP A 67 -9.58 10.64 6.37
C ASP A 67 -8.47 9.57 6.49
N LEU A 68 -8.14 8.96 5.35
CA LEU A 68 -7.09 7.95 5.21
C LEU A 68 -7.33 6.67 6.04
N GLU A 69 -8.59 6.43 6.42
CA GLU A 69 -9.04 5.18 7.05
C GLU A 69 -9.67 4.26 5.99
N PRO A 70 -9.02 3.16 5.59
CA PRO A 70 -9.60 2.22 4.65
C PRO A 70 -10.75 1.44 5.29
N ARG A 71 -11.83 1.19 4.55
CA ARG A 71 -12.97 0.36 4.99
C ARG A 71 -13.33 -0.68 3.94
N ARG A 72 -13.75 -1.85 4.42
CA ARG A 72 -14.08 -3.02 3.58
C ARG A 72 -15.59 -3.14 3.37
N PHE A 73 -15.98 -3.38 2.12
CA PHE A 73 -17.34 -3.61 1.64
C PHE A 73 -17.34 -4.85 0.75
N GLY A 74 -17.65 -6.01 1.34
CA GLY A 74 -17.45 -7.29 0.65
C GLY A 74 -15.98 -7.49 0.30
N ASP A 75 -15.67 -7.62 -1.00
CA ASP A 75 -14.30 -7.77 -1.50
C ASP A 75 -13.63 -6.45 -1.92
N ILE A 76 -14.37 -5.34 -1.88
CA ILE A 76 -13.89 -4.01 -2.24
C ILE A 76 -13.48 -3.26 -0.98
N VAL A 77 -12.27 -2.74 -0.96
CA VAL A 77 -11.77 -1.83 0.07
C VAL A 77 -11.68 -0.45 -0.56
N VAL A 78 -12.23 0.53 0.14
CA VAL A 78 -12.25 1.94 -0.28
C VAL A 78 -11.61 2.78 0.81
N CYS A 79 -10.95 3.85 0.41
CA CYS A 79 -10.42 4.86 1.32
C CYS A 79 -10.80 6.26 0.82
N VAL A 80 -11.15 7.14 1.75
CA VAL A 80 -11.46 8.56 1.49
C VAL A 80 -10.46 9.45 2.20
N GLY A 81 -10.19 10.64 1.67
CA GLY A 81 -9.21 11.55 2.24
C GLY A 81 -9.21 12.92 1.56
N PRO A 82 -8.31 13.83 1.96
CA PRO A 82 -8.18 15.14 1.34
C PRO A 82 -7.71 15.05 -0.11
N ALA A 83 -8.28 15.88 -1.00
CA ALA A 83 -7.79 16.02 -2.36
C ALA A 83 -6.57 16.95 -2.41
N GLY A 84 -5.59 16.62 -3.25
CA GLY A 84 -4.40 17.45 -3.49
C GLY A 84 -3.30 17.37 -2.42
N GLU A 85 -3.48 16.55 -1.39
CA GLU A 85 -2.44 16.24 -0.41
C GLU A 85 -1.73 14.92 -0.76
N PRO A 86 -0.49 14.68 -0.29
CA PRO A 86 0.17 13.40 -0.47
C PRO A 86 -0.58 12.27 0.25
N TRP A 87 -1.01 11.26 -0.51
CA TRP A 87 -1.61 10.04 0.05
C TRP A 87 -0.55 8.98 0.35
N PRO A 88 -0.75 8.14 1.38
CA PRO A 88 0.00 6.90 1.53
C PRO A 88 -0.18 5.99 0.30
N SER A 89 0.73 5.03 0.12
CA SER A 89 0.56 4.00 -0.92
C SER A 89 -0.70 3.17 -0.65
N ASP A 90 -1.29 2.59 -1.70
CA ASP A 90 -2.45 1.71 -1.54
C ASP A 90 -2.06 0.47 -0.72
N LEU A 91 -0.80 0.03 -0.85
CA LEU A 91 -0.22 -1.02 -0.03
C LEU A 91 -0.21 -0.64 1.46
N ASP A 92 0.25 0.56 1.81
CA ASP A 92 0.29 1.04 3.20
C ASP A 92 -1.12 1.11 3.80
N LEU A 93 -2.09 1.59 3.02
CA LEU A 93 -3.49 1.61 3.43
C LEU A 93 -4.01 0.19 3.69
N LEU A 94 -3.78 -0.75 2.77
CA LEU A 94 -4.20 -2.14 2.97
C LEU A 94 -3.53 -2.82 4.17
N GLN A 95 -2.27 -2.49 4.46
CA GLN A 95 -1.58 -3.01 5.63
C GLN A 95 -2.23 -2.55 6.94
N ARG A 96 -2.82 -1.35 7.00
CA ARG A 96 -3.53 -0.84 8.19
C ARG A 96 -4.76 -1.69 8.55
N LEU A 97 -5.43 -2.29 7.56
CA LEU A 97 -6.55 -3.21 7.82
C LEU A 97 -6.14 -4.49 8.55
N LEU A 98 -4.85 -4.83 8.51
CA LEU A 98 -4.29 -6.00 9.19
C LEU A 98 -3.75 -5.67 10.59
N ALA A 99 -3.54 -4.39 10.90
CA ALA A 99 -3.04 -3.98 12.20
C ALA A 99 -4.15 -4.13 13.25
N PRO A 100 -3.85 -4.70 14.43
CA PRO A 100 -4.78 -4.62 15.56
C PRO A 100 -5.10 -3.15 15.83
N PRO A 101 -6.37 -2.78 16.14
CA PRO A 101 -6.67 -1.43 16.55
C PRO A 101 -5.77 -1.06 17.74
N PRO A 102 -5.16 0.14 17.76
CA PRO A 102 -4.35 0.56 18.89
C PRO A 102 -5.20 0.44 20.17
N PRO A 103 -4.62 -0.07 21.27
CA PRO A 103 -5.35 -0.19 22.52
C PRO A 103 -5.90 1.19 22.89
N ALA A 104 -7.20 1.26 23.17
CA ALA A 104 -7.86 2.50 23.54
C ALA A 104 -7.09 3.17 24.70
N PRO A 105 -6.83 4.49 24.64
CA PRO A 105 -6.20 5.19 25.74
C PRO A 105 -7.03 4.98 27.01
N LEU A 106 -6.43 4.36 28.03
CA LEU A 106 -7.03 4.35 29.36
C LEU A 106 -7.23 5.81 29.78
N PRO A 107 -8.43 6.20 30.25
CA PRO A 107 -8.64 7.55 30.73
C PRO A 107 -7.61 7.84 31.83
N ALA A 108 -6.80 8.87 31.61
CA ALA A 108 -5.89 9.38 32.61
C ALA A 108 -6.73 9.74 33.84
N ALA A 109 -6.52 9.04 34.95
CA ALA A 109 -7.11 9.43 36.22
C ALA A 109 -6.56 10.82 36.57
N ASP A 110 -7.45 11.81 36.58
CA ASP A 110 -7.15 13.17 37.00
C ASP A 110 -6.53 13.15 38.40
N ALA A 111 -5.23 13.44 38.47
CA ALA A 111 -4.57 13.74 39.72
C ALA A 111 -5.03 15.14 40.16
N VAL A 112 -5.98 15.17 41.11
CA VAL A 112 -6.40 16.40 41.78
C VAL A 112 -5.18 17.01 42.47
N ALA A 113 -4.75 18.18 41.98
CA ALA A 113 -3.69 18.99 42.56
C ALA A 113 -4.18 19.57 43.90
N ALA A 114 -3.50 19.21 45.00
CA ALA A 114 -3.58 19.92 46.25
C ALA A 114 -2.42 20.91 46.36
N ASP A 115 -2.80 22.12 46.74
CA ASP A 115 -2.05 23.37 46.82
C ASP A 115 -0.75 23.31 47.66
N ALA A 116 0.26 24.08 47.27
CA ALA A 116 1.52 24.20 47.99
C ALA A 116 1.91 25.68 48.17
N PRO A 117 2.61 26.04 49.28
CA PRO A 117 3.57 27.13 49.20
C PRO A 117 4.98 26.80 49.73
N ALA A 118 5.91 27.01 48.80
CA ALA A 118 7.36 27.28 48.79
C ALA A 118 8.22 27.46 50.07
N LYS A 119 9.46 26.92 50.01
CA LYS A 119 10.71 27.71 50.22
C LYS A 119 11.99 27.03 49.67
N ALA A 120 12.98 27.89 49.39
CA ALA A 120 14.14 27.83 48.48
C ALA A 120 15.33 26.85 48.83
N PRO A 121 16.33 26.66 47.91
CA PRO A 121 17.34 25.58 47.90
C PRO A 121 18.71 26.06 48.48
N PRO A 122 19.92 25.42 48.32
CA PRO A 122 20.33 24.11 47.76
C PRO A 122 21.40 23.31 48.60
N ALA A 123 21.82 22.16 48.04
CA ALA A 123 23.20 21.60 48.00
C ALA A 123 23.73 20.53 49.00
N HIS A 124 24.55 19.65 48.41
CA HIS A 124 25.60 18.76 48.94
C HIS A 124 25.29 17.31 49.42
N ARG A 125 25.94 16.34 48.74
CA ARG A 125 26.28 14.97 49.22
C ARG A 125 27.18 15.03 50.46
N PRO A 126 27.18 13.99 51.32
CA PRO A 126 28.37 13.12 51.37
C PRO A 126 28.15 11.64 51.71
N ARG A 127 29.26 10.89 51.56
CA ARG A 127 29.60 9.50 51.98
C ARG A 127 29.48 9.34 53.52
N ALA A 128 29.40 8.16 54.17
CA ALA A 128 30.38 7.06 54.22
C ALA A 128 30.00 5.98 55.28
N HIS A 129 30.40 4.72 55.02
CA HIS A 129 30.97 3.63 55.88
C HIS A 129 30.53 3.33 57.34
N ALA A 130 30.31 2.03 57.64
CA ALA A 130 31.00 1.16 58.63
C ALA A 130 30.36 -0.27 58.64
N GLY A 131 31.05 -1.38 58.32
CA GLY A 131 31.71 -2.37 59.24
C GLY A 131 30.75 -3.53 59.60
N TRP A 132 31.05 -4.85 59.67
CA TRP A 132 32.26 -5.57 60.07
C TRP A 132 32.14 -7.12 59.83
N MET A 133 33.24 -7.74 59.37
CA MET A 133 33.83 -9.10 59.59
C MET A 133 33.14 -10.46 59.34
N GLY A 134 33.95 -11.34 58.70
CA GLY A 134 34.08 -12.78 59.03
C GLY A 134 34.79 -13.62 57.95
N VAL A 135 36.07 -13.95 58.15
CA VAL A 135 36.88 -14.90 57.32
C VAL A 135 37.58 -15.88 58.24
N ALA A 136 37.57 -17.19 57.92
CA ALA A 136 38.64 -18.16 58.21
C ALA A 136 38.42 -19.47 57.45
N ALA A 137 39.50 -20.22 57.21
CA ALA A 137 39.63 -21.26 56.19
C ALA A 137 40.23 -22.58 56.73
N VAL A 138 40.21 -23.62 55.86
CA VAL A 138 41.14 -24.77 55.71
C VAL A 138 40.79 -26.15 56.35
N ALA A 139 40.88 -27.16 55.46
CA ALA A 139 41.36 -28.56 55.57
C ALA A 139 40.46 -29.78 55.89
N LEU A 140 40.49 -30.71 54.91
CA LEU A 140 40.53 -32.19 54.93
C LEU A 140 39.38 -33.00 55.58
N LEU A 141 38.71 -33.82 54.75
CA LEU A 141 38.72 -35.31 54.76
C LEU A 141 37.58 -35.89 53.88
N THR A 142 37.92 -36.57 52.79
CA THR A 142 37.11 -37.63 52.11
C THR A 142 37.18 -38.92 52.97
N PRO A 143 36.30 -39.97 52.90
CA PRO A 143 35.61 -40.50 51.69
C PRO A 143 34.23 -41.22 51.87
N CYS A 144 33.73 -41.76 50.74
CA CYS A 144 32.93 -43.00 50.58
C CYS A 144 31.40 -43.05 50.80
N ALA A 145 30.72 -43.32 49.67
CA ALA A 145 29.85 -44.49 49.43
C ALA A 145 28.31 -44.34 49.49
N LEU A 146 27.70 -45.11 48.57
CA LEU A 146 26.31 -45.59 48.46
C LEU A 146 25.35 -44.66 47.71
N LEU A 147 25.16 -44.89 46.40
CA LEU A 147 24.21 -45.85 45.80
C LEU A 147 22.77 -45.32 45.85
N LEU A 148 22.27 -44.85 44.70
CA LEU A 148 20.93 -45.12 44.18
C LEU A 148 20.92 -44.77 42.67
N ALA A 149 21.40 -45.72 41.88
CA ALA A 149 21.06 -45.82 40.47
C ALA A 149 19.82 -46.72 40.36
N SER A 150 18.73 -46.24 39.76
CA SER A 150 17.85 -47.08 38.91
C SER A 150 16.72 -46.28 38.24
N THR A 151 16.69 -46.43 36.92
CA THR A 151 15.50 -46.51 36.05
C THR A 151 14.63 -45.27 35.85
N ARG A 152 14.93 -44.53 34.77
CA ARG A 152 13.95 -44.26 33.71
C ARG A 152 14.61 -44.34 32.34
N GLU A 153 14.81 -45.57 31.87
CA GLU A 153 14.77 -45.86 30.43
C GLU A 153 13.31 -45.72 29.99
N ALA A 154 13.03 -44.70 29.18
CA ALA A 154 11.83 -44.64 28.37
C ALA A 154 12.22 -44.21 26.95
N GLN A 155 12.40 -45.24 26.12
CA GLN A 155 11.98 -45.28 24.71
C GLN A 155 12.67 -44.30 23.75
N HIS A 156 13.85 -44.69 23.28
CA HIS A 156 14.36 -44.25 21.99
C HIS A 156 13.62 -45.03 20.89
N ALA A 157 12.47 -44.52 20.45
CA ALA A 157 11.94 -44.91 19.15
C ALA A 157 12.94 -44.46 18.07
N PRO A 158 13.19 -45.23 17.00
CA PRO A 158 13.99 -44.74 15.88
C PRO A 158 13.29 -43.49 15.33
N GLN A 159 13.87 -42.31 15.56
CA GLN A 159 13.44 -41.12 14.85
C GLN A 159 13.64 -41.42 13.38
N ALA A 160 12.54 -41.48 12.62
CA ALA A 160 12.61 -41.43 11.16
C ALA A 160 13.56 -40.28 10.80
N PRO A 161 14.49 -40.46 9.85
CA PRO A 161 15.46 -39.43 9.53
C PRO A 161 14.70 -38.13 9.25
N ALA A 162 14.93 -37.13 10.10
CA ALA A 162 14.31 -35.83 9.95
C ALA A 162 14.72 -35.34 8.56
N VAL A 163 13.76 -35.27 7.64
CA VAL A 163 13.99 -34.73 6.30
C VAL A 163 14.57 -33.34 6.52
N ALA A 164 15.81 -33.12 6.09
CA ALA A 164 16.46 -31.83 6.23
C ALA A 164 15.51 -30.77 5.64
N PRO A 165 15.23 -29.66 6.35
CA PRO A 165 14.38 -28.61 5.83
C PRO A 165 14.89 -28.18 4.45
N LEU A 166 13.98 -28.03 3.49
CA LEU A 166 14.33 -27.51 2.18
C LEU A 166 15.16 -26.21 2.31
N PRO A 167 16.18 -26.02 1.46
CA PRO A 167 16.90 -24.77 1.39
C PRO A 167 15.95 -23.57 1.30
N LEU A 168 16.31 -22.45 1.94
CA LEU A 168 15.43 -21.28 2.00
C LEU A 168 15.00 -20.82 0.60
N ILE A 169 15.91 -20.81 -0.37
CA ILE A 169 15.64 -20.43 -1.75
C ILE A 169 14.57 -21.30 -2.42
N ASP A 170 14.55 -22.60 -2.12
CA ASP A 170 13.54 -23.53 -2.67
C ASP A 170 12.18 -23.32 -2.02
N ARG A 171 12.14 -22.97 -0.73
CA ARG A 171 10.91 -22.58 -0.05
C ARG A 171 10.35 -21.28 -0.61
N VAL A 172 11.21 -20.29 -0.90
CA VAL A 172 10.82 -19.04 -1.57
C VAL A 172 10.24 -19.32 -2.96
N ARG A 173 10.92 -20.12 -3.78
CA ARG A 173 10.41 -20.52 -5.11
C ARG A 173 9.07 -21.24 -5.02
N THR A 174 8.91 -22.13 -4.05
CA THR A 174 7.66 -22.88 -3.83
C THR A 174 6.53 -21.95 -3.43
N ALA A 175 6.78 -21.04 -2.49
CA ALA A 175 5.82 -20.03 -2.05
C ALA A 175 5.39 -19.11 -3.21
N LEU A 176 6.35 -18.59 -3.97
CA LEU A 176 6.07 -17.70 -5.10
C LEU A 176 5.40 -18.42 -6.27
N GLY A 177 5.67 -19.70 -6.49
CA GLY A 177 5.01 -20.50 -7.53
C GLY A 177 3.49 -20.61 -7.35
N GLN A 178 2.97 -20.33 -6.17
CA GLN A 178 1.52 -20.27 -5.90
C GLN A 178 0.91 -18.94 -6.37
N HIS A 179 1.72 -17.91 -6.61
CA HIS A 179 1.30 -16.60 -7.08
C HIS A 179 1.66 -16.42 -8.56
N SER A 180 0.68 -16.04 -9.37
CA SER A 180 0.91 -15.70 -10.79
C SER A 180 1.35 -14.23 -10.94
N VAL A 181 2.40 -13.83 -10.23
CA VAL A 181 2.94 -12.46 -10.33
C VAL A 181 3.92 -12.40 -11.49
N ASP A 182 3.66 -11.53 -12.45
CA ASP A 182 4.52 -11.36 -13.62
C ASP A 182 5.89 -10.79 -13.23
N GLY A 183 6.93 -11.21 -13.96
CA GLY A 183 8.24 -10.58 -13.90
C GLY A 183 8.97 -10.72 -12.56
N LEU A 184 8.54 -11.66 -11.70
CA LEU A 184 9.26 -11.95 -10.46
C LEU A 184 10.66 -12.48 -10.76
N ASN A 185 11.64 -11.91 -10.07
CA ASN A 185 13.03 -12.38 -10.08
C ASN A 185 13.51 -12.58 -8.64
N ILE A 186 14.25 -13.65 -8.41
CA ILE A 186 14.81 -13.96 -7.09
C ILE A 186 16.33 -13.83 -7.20
N GLU A 187 16.88 -12.81 -6.57
CA GLU A 187 18.32 -12.63 -6.46
C GLU A 187 18.79 -13.17 -5.10
N GLN A 188 19.88 -13.94 -5.12
CA GLN A 188 20.58 -14.35 -3.90
C GLN A 188 22.01 -13.84 -3.95
N ARG A 189 22.36 -12.96 -3.01
CA ARG A 189 23.68 -12.34 -2.92
C ARG A 189 24.12 -12.29 -1.47
N ASP A 190 25.35 -12.75 -1.20
CA ASP A 190 25.95 -12.75 0.14
C ASP A 190 25.09 -13.41 1.24
N GLY A 191 24.25 -14.39 0.84
CA GLY A 191 23.33 -15.09 1.74
C GLY A 191 22.01 -14.35 2.01
N GLU A 192 21.84 -13.13 1.52
CA GLU A 192 20.56 -12.43 1.48
C GLU A 192 19.78 -12.83 0.22
N ILE A 193 18.46 -12.93 0.36
CA ILE A 193 17.54 -13.19 -0.75
C ILE A 193 16.69 -11.94 -0.93
N THR A 194 16.70 -11.40 -2.14
CA THR A 194 15.81 -10.31 -2.55
C THR A 194 14.87 -10.80 -3.64
N VAL A 195 13.58 -10.56 -3.45
CA VAL A 195 12.55 -10.83 -4.46
C VAL A 195 12.19 -9.51 -5.11
N HIS A 196 12.45 -9.42 -6.41
CA HIS A 196 12.17 -8.28 -7.28
C HIS A 196 10.96 -8.55 -8.17
N GLY A 197 10.32 -7.49 -8.65
CA GLY A 197 9.27 -7.59 -9.67
C GLY A 197 8.34 -6.38 -9.66
N MET A 198 7.14 -6.55 -10.23
CA MET A 198 6.10 -5.53 -10.24
C MET A 198 4.74 -6.17 -9.98
N ALA A 199 4.06 -5.74 -8.92
CA ALA A 199 2.69 -6.17 -8.64
C ALA A 199 1.70 -5.38 -9.50
N ARG A 200 0.69 -6.06 -10.05
CA ARG A 200 -0.42 -5.45 -10.78
C ARG A 200 -1.37 -4.69 -9.86
N THR A 201 -1.49 -5.11 -8.59
CA THR A 201 -2.33 -4.47 -7.58
C THR A 201 -1.65 -4.44 -6.21
N ALA A 202 -2.06 -3.51 -5.35
CA ALA A 202 -1.56 -3.45 -3.98
C ALA A 202 -1.92 -4.71 -3.16
N MET A 203 -3.08 -5.32 -3.42
CA MET A 203 -3.49 -6.58 -2.77
C MET A 203 -2.59 -7.76 -3.16
N GLU A 204 -2.16 -7.83 -4.42
CA GLU A 204 -1.20 -8.83 -4.89
C GLU A 204 0.14 -8.65 -4.16
N SER A 205 0.67 -7.42 -4.11
CA SER A 205 1.92 -7.11 -3.38
C SER A 205 1.81 -7.51 -1.90
N LEU A 206 0.70 -7.15 -1.25
CA LEU A 206 0.44 -7.49 0.14
C LEU A 206 0.35 -9.01 0.38
N SER A 207 -0.19 -9.77 -0.58
CA SER A 207 -0.31 -11.22 -0.48
C SER A 207 1.06 -11.88 -0.57
N VAL A 208 1.90 -11.46 -1.53
CA VAL A 208 3.28 -11.92 -1.66
C VAL A 208 4.09 -11.57 -0.42
N GLN A 209 3.95 -10.35 0.12
CA GLN A 209 4.63 -9.95 1.34
C GLN A 209 4.26 -10.80 2.55
N ARG A 210 2.98 -11.15 2.70
CA ARG A 210 2.54 -12.04 3.78
C ARG A 210 3.13 -13.43 3.63
N GLU A 211 3.07 -13.98 2.44
CA GLU A 211 3.56 -15.33 2.17
C GLU A 211 5.08 -15.43 2.41
N LEU A 212 5.86 -14.50 1.86
CA LEU A 212 7.31 -14.48 2.05
C LEU A 212 7.72 -14.22 3.51
N ARG A 213 6.96 -13.38 4.26
CA ARG A 213 7.20 -13.21 5.70
C ARG A 213 6.99 -14.51 6.49
N ASN A 214 6.02 -15.34 6.10
CA ASN A 214 5.80 -16.66 6.70
C ASN A 214 6.96 -17.62 6.41
N VAL A 215 7.59 -17.50 5.23
CA VAL A 215 8.78 -18.29 4.86
C VAL A 215 10.00 -17.84 5.67
N SER A 216 10.30 -16.54 5.70
CA SER A 216 11.37 -15.95 6.50
C SER A 216 11.26 -14.43 6.55
N PRO A 217 11.37 -13.79 7.73
CA PRO A 217 11.38 -12.33 7.84
C PRO A 217 12.66 -11.68 7.30
N ARG A 218 13.68 -12.47 6.93
CA ARG A 218 14.96 -11.95 6.39
C ARG A 218 14.94 -11.74 4.88
N ILE A 219 13.88 -12.20 4.19
CA ILE A 219 13.76 -12.01 2.74
C ILE A 219 13.45 -10.54 2.49
N ARG A 220 14.26 -9.90 1.65
CA ARG A 220 13.99 -8.55 1.17
C ARG A 220 12.98 -8.63 0.03
N ILE A 221 12.00 -7.74 0.05
CA ILE A 221 10.93 -7.71 -0.93
C ILE A 221 10.94 -6.32 -1.55
N ASP A 222 11.18 -6.28 -2.84
CA ASP A 222 11.20 -5.07 -3.66
C ASP A 222 10.18 -5.27 -4.78
N LEU A 223 8.93 -4.93 -4.45
CA LEU A 223 7.76 -5.24 -5.27
C LEU A 223 6.84 -4.03 -5.35
N PRO A 224 7.22 -2.98 -6.10
CA PRO A 224 6.37 -1.83 -6.38
C PRO A 224 5.04 -2.22 -7.03
N VAL A 225 4.04 -1.33 -6.92
CA VAL A 225 2.69 -1.53 -7.45
C VAL A 225 2.53 -0.70 -8.73
N ALA A 226 2.22 -1.37 -9.85
CA ALA A 226 2.20 -0.75 -11.17
C ALA A 226 1.27 0.49 -11.28
N PRO A 227 0.02 0.48 -10.78
CA PRO A 227 -0.82 1.67 -10.73
C PRO A 227 -0.17 2.89 -10.04
N GLU A 228 0.56 2.68 -8.95
CA GLU A 228 1.25 3.77 -8.24
C GLU A 228 2.42 4.31 -9.06
N VAL A 229 3.17 3.43 -9.74
CA VAL A 229 4.23 3.85 -10.68
C VAL A 229 3.65 4.66 -11.84
N ILE A 230 2.50 4.25 -12.37
CA ILE A 230 1.79 4.98 -13.44
C ILE A 230 1.37 6.37 -12.97
N GLU A 231 0.81 6.49 -11.76
CA GLU A 231 0.43 7.79 -11.20
C GLU A 231 1.65 8.69 -10.98
N ASN A 232 2.71 8.17 -10.37
CA ASN A 232 3.96 8.92 -10.16
C ASN A 232 4.56 9.41 -11.49
N LEU A 233 4.50 8.59 -12.55
CA LEU A 233 4.91 8.99 -13.90
C LEU A 233 4.01 10.11 -14.44
N ARG A 234 2.68 9.98 -14.30
CA ARG A 234 1.70 10.99 -14.74
C ARG A 234 1.92 12.32 -14.04
N GLU A 235 2.06 12.31 -12.72
CA GLU A 235 2.32 13.48 -11.88
C GLU A 235 3.66 14.15 -12.20
N SER A 236 4.69 13.35 -12.50
CA SER A 236 6.03 13.87 -12.85
C SER A 236 6.05 14.50 -14.26
N MET A 237 5.34 13.88 -15.21
CA MET A 237 5.28 14.35 -16.60
C MET A 237 4.42 15.61 -16.74
N GLN A 238 3.25 15.65 -16.09
CA GLN A 238 2.26 16.75 -16.20
C GLN A 238 1.83 17.02 -17.64
N GLU A 239 1.68 15.96 -18.44
CA GLU A 239 1.28 16.01 -19.85
C GLU A 239 -0.05 15.27 -20.02
N PRO A 240 -1.21 15.96 -19.99
CA PRO A 240 -2.52 15.33 -19.98
C PRO A 240 -2.84 14.55 -21.28
N GLY A 241 -2.12 14.82 -22.37
CA GLY A 241 -2.27 14.12 -23.65
C GLY A 241 -1.56 12.76 -23.73
N LEU A 242 -0.97 12.29 -22.62
CA LEU A 242 -0.28 11.00 -22.54
C LEU A 242 -1.14 9.92 -21.89
N SER A 243 -1.15 8.75 -22.52
CA SER A 243 -1.62 7.50 -21.95
C SER A 243 -0.44 6.67 -21.47
N ILE A 244 -0.52 6.18 -20.24
CA ILE A 244 0.51 5.37 -19.59
C ILE A 244 -0.14 4.07 -19.13
N SER A 245 0.44 2.93 -19.49
CA SER A 245 -0.09 1.63 -19.10
C SER A 245 1.00 0.63 -18.75
N TYR A 246 0.66 -0.32 -17.87
CA TYR A 246 1.51 -1.46 -17.56
C TYR A 246 1.17 -2.63 -18.50
N LEU A 247 2.18 -3.17 -19.17
CA LEU A 247 2.04 -4.21 -20.18
C LEU A 247 2.28 -5.63 -19.63
N GLY A 248 2.56 -5.76 -18.33
CA GLY A 248 3.06 -7.01 -17.74
C GLY A 248 4.56 -7.23 -18.00
N ASP A 249 5.12 -8.25 -17.36
CA ASP A 249 6.55 -8.62 -17.47
C ASP A 249 7.49 -7.43 -17.22
N ASN A 250 7.17 -6.60 -16.21
CA ASN A 250 7.92 -5.42 -15.82
C ASN A 250 8.08 -4.37 -16.95
N ARG A 251 7.14 -4.32 -17.92
CA ARG A 251 7.16 -3.37 -19.03
C ARG A 251 6.03 -2.35 -18.94
N PHE A 252 6.33 -1.11 -19.32
CA PHE A 252 5.34 -0.03 -19.44
C PHE A 252 5.28 0.52 -20.86
N SER A 253 4.18 1.18 -21.21
CA SER A 253 4.08 2.04 -22.39
C SER A 253 3.71 3.46 -22.00
N VAL A 254 4.28 4.43 -22.70
CA VAL A 254 3.91 5.83 -22.64
C VAL A 254 3.66 6.29 -24.08
N SER A 255 2.44 6.70 -24.38
CA SER A 255 2.04 7.07 -25.73
C SER A 255 1.15 8.30 -25.75
N GLY A 256 1.20 9.07 -26.84
CA GLY A 256 0.30 10.22 -27.03
C GLY A 256 1.03 11.52 -27.36
N ALA A 257 0.31 12.64 -27.23
CA ALA A 257 0.84 13.96 -27.54
C ALA A 257 1.41 14.62 -26.28
N ALA A 258 2.65 15.08 -26.35
CA ALA A 258 3.29 15.86 -25.28
C ALA A 258 3.67 17.25 -25.79
N GLN A 259 3.40 18.28 -24.98
CA GLN A 259 3.88 19.64 -25.21
C GLN A 259 5.41 19.71 -25.05
N LYS A 260 5.95 18.96 -24.08
CA LYS A 260 7.38 18.89 -23.77
C LYS A 260 7.92 17.45 -23.86
N PRO A 261 8.06 16.87 -25.08
CA PRO A 261 8.55 15.50 -25.26
C PRO A 261 9.89 15.21 -24.59
N ASP A 262 10.79 16.19 -24.53
CA ASP A 262 12.12 16.02 -23.92
C ASP A 262 12.04 15.90 -22.40
N ARG A 263 11.09 16.60 -21.75
CA ARG A 263 10.79 16.41 -20.31
C ARG A 263 10.28 15.00 -20.05
N VAL A 264 9.39 14.49 -20.92
CA VAL A 264 8.85 13.13 -20.78
C VAL A 264 9.96 12.09 -20.84
N ARG A 265 10.88 12.20 -21.82
CA ARG A 265 12.05 11.31 -21.93
C ARG A 265 12.93 11.36 -20.68
N ALA A 266 13.24 12.55 -20.18
CA ALA A 266 14.06 12.72 -18.98
C ALA A 266 13.40 12.12 -17.71
N VAL A 267 12.07 12.23 -17.58
CA VAL A 267 11.32 11.58 -16.48
C VAL A 267 11.39 10.07 -16.60
N VAL A 268 11.21 9.52 -17.80
CA VAL A 268 11.28 8.07 -18.07
C VAL A 268 12.66 7.52 -17.73
N ASP A 269 13.73 8.19 -18.18
CA ASP A 269 15.10 7.74 -17.92
C ASP A 269 15.44 7.74 -16.43
N ARG A 270 14.94 8.75 -15.68
CA ARG A 270 15.05 8.79 -14.21
C ARG A 270 14.32 7.60 -13.57
N VAL A 271 13.06 7.39 -13.92
CA VAL A 271 12.24 6.29 -13.34
C VAL A 271 12.83 4.92 -13.66
N ARG A 272 13.40 4.74 -14.87
CA ARG A 272 14.15 3.52 -15.21
C ARG A 272 15.35 3.32 -14.29
N GLY A 273 16.08 4.39 -13.97
CA GLY A 273 17.19 4.35 -13.02
C GLY A 273 16.75 4.00 -11.60
N ASP A 274 15.67 4.63 -11.12
CA ASP A 274 15.17 4.46 -9.75
C ASP A 274 14.58 3.07 -9.51
N LEU A 275 13.82 2.53 -10.46
CA LEU A 275 13.19 1.21 -10.36
C LEU A 275 14.15 0.05 -10.69
N GLY A 276 15.27 0.34 -11.35
CA GLY A 276 16.32 -0.63 -11.63
C GLY A 276 15.81 -1.92 -12.26
N VAL A 277 16.05 -3.05 -11.59
CA VAL A 277 15.69 -4.40 -12.08
C VAL A 277 14.18 -4.68 -12.09
N ASN A 278 13.37 -3.85 -11.42
CA ASN A 278 11.91 -4.00 -11.41
C ASN A 278 11.24 -3.46 -12.69
N VAL A 279 12.00 -2.78 -13.56
CA VAL A 279 11.53 -2.34 -14.87
C VAL A 279 12.44 -2.90 -15.95
N LYS A 280 11.84 -3.69 -16.85
CA LYS A 280 12.52 -4.26 -18.00
C LYS A 280 12.57 -3.28 -19.17
N ASP A 281 11.44 -2.61 -19.44
CA ASP A 281 11.34 -1.65 -20.55
C ASP A 281 10.23 -0.62 -20.34
N ILE A 282 10.41 0.56 -20.95
CA ILE A 282 9.38 1.59 -21.06
C ILE A 282 9.32 2.02 -22.51
N VAL A 283 8.30 1.55 -23.23
CA VAL A 283 8.11 1.83 -24.65
C VAL A 283 7.54 3.24 -24.83
N LEU A 284 8.28 4.11 -25.53
CA LEU A 284 7.88 5.50 -25.77
C LEU A 284 7.38 5.71 -27.18
N ASN A 285 6.12 6.13 -27.31
CA ASN A 285 5.52 6.56 -28.57
C ASN A 285 4.90 7.96 -28.41
N ILE A 286 5.77 8.97 -28.40
CA ILE A 286 5.41 10.36 -28.09
C ILE A 286 5.50 11.20 -29.35
N ARG A 287 4.41 11.90 -29.67
CA ARG A 287 4.37 12.94 -30.69
C ARG A 287 4.39 14.33 -30.03
N ARG A 288 5.03 15.30 -30.66
CA ARG A 288 4.98 16.69 -30.18
C ARG A 288 3.58 17.25 -30.43
N ALA A 289 2.95 17.80 -29.39
CA ALA A 289 1.71 18.55 -29.54
C ALA A 289 1.97 19.84 -30.33
N SER A 290 1.10 20.19 -31.27
CA SER A 290 1.15 21.48 -31.96
C SER A 290 0.91 22.62 -30.97
N GLN A 291 1.73 23.68 -31.04
CA GLN A 291 1.62 24.86 -30.16
C GLN A 291 0.43 25.76 -30.50
N ASP A 292 -0.27 25.49 -31.60
CA ASP A 292 -1.52 26.14 -31.95
C ASP A 292 -2.63 25.61 -31.03
N GLY A 293 -2.65 26.14 -29.81
CA GLY A 293 -3.76 26.07 -28.88
C GLY A 293 -4.91 27.00 -29.29
N LYS A 294 -5.23 27.09 -30.58
CA LYS A 294 -6.65 27.09 -30.92
C LYS A 294 -6.97 25.60 -30.89
N LEU A 295 -7.73 25.16 -29.90
CA LEU A 295 -8.38 23.86 -29.97
C LEU A 295 -9.09 23.83 -31.33
N ASP A 296 -8.46 23.20 -32.33
CA ASP A 296 -9.15 22.87 -33.55
C ASP A 296 -10.27 21.96 -33.07
N ALA A 297 -11.48 22.49 -33.13
CA ALA A 297 -12.72 21.86 -32.73
C ALA A 297 -13.08 20.65 -33.62
N ASN A 298 -12.07 19.96 -34.14
CA ASN A 298 -12.10 18.90 -35.15
C ASN A 298 -11.15 17.72 -34.77
N SER A 299 -10.92 17.46 -33.48
CA SER A 299 -10.32 16.19 -33.03
C SER A 299 -11.01 15.71 -31.76
N VAL A 300 -12.13 15.00 -31.90
CA VAL A 300 -12.21 13.53 -31.98
C VAL A 300 -12.06 12.92 -30.58
N LEU A 301 -13.17 12.93 -29.84
CA LEU A 301 -13.51 11.83 -28.96
C LEU A 301 -13.94 10.67 -29.86
N SER A 302 -13.03 9.74 -30.08
CA SER A 302 -13.36 8.42 -30.61
C SER A 302 -13.83 7.56 -29.44
N VAL A 303 -15.13 7.57 -29.19
CA VAL A 303 -15.82 6.50 -28.45
C VAL A 303 -16.94 6.03 -29.36
N ASP A 304 -16.80 4.82 -29.89
CA ASP A 304 -17.76 4.02 -30.66
C ASP A 304 -18.74 4.77 -31.60
N GLU A 305 -18.39 4.79 -32.89
CA GLU A 305 -19.28 4.92 -34.07
C GLU A 305 -20.35 6.03 -34.11
N LEU A 306 -20.12 7.23 -33.55
CA LEU A 306 -21.00 8.36 -33.84
C LEU A 306 -20.26 9.68 -34.09
N HIS A 307 -20.33 10.17 -35.33
CA HIS A 307 -19.79 11.48 -35.71
C HIS A 307 -20.88 12.55 -35.61
N TYR A 308 -20.69 13.54 -34.72
CA TYR A 308 -21.51 14.76 -34.66
C TYR A 308 -20.68 16.00 -35.03
N VAL A 309 -21.32 16.98 -35.67
CA VAL A 309 -20.74 18.31 -35.92
C VAL A 309 -21.58 19.35 -35.20
N GLU A 310 -20.93 20.13 -34.33
CA GLU A 310 -21.53 21.28 -33.67
C GLU A 310 -21.13 22.55 -34.41
N SER A 311 -22.12 23.26 -34.95
CA SER A 311 -21.89 24.54 -35.64
C SER A 311 -21.70 25.66 -34.62
N PRO A 312 -21.04 26.79 -34.98
CA PRO A 312 -20.78 27.91 -34.06
C PRO A 312 -22.04 28.56 -33.46
N ASP A 313 -23.22 28.23 -33.98
CA ASP A 313 -24.54 28.64 -33.49
C ASP A 313 -25.14 27.70 -32.44
N GLY A 314 -24.41 26.66 -32.02
CA GLY A 314 -24.86 25.67 -31.03
C GLY A 314 -25.73 24.55 -31.59
N THR A 315 -25.92 24.49 -32.91
CA THR A 315 -26.71 23.42 -33.55
C THR A 315 -25.88 22.15 -33.69
N LYS A 316 -26.33 21.05 -33.08
CA LYS A 316 -25.73 19.71 -33.20
C LYS A 316 -26.40 18.95 -34.34
N ARG A 317 -25.64 18.62 -35.39
CA ARG A 317 -26.10 17.79 -36.51
C ARG A 317 -25.37 16.45 -36.52
N PHE A 318 -26.14 15.37 -36.58
CA PHE A 318 -25.62 14.02 -36.79
C PHE A 318 -25.34 13.83 -38.28
N LEU A 319 -24.16 13.32 -38.62
CA LEU A 319 -23.84 12.95 -40.00
C LEU A 319 -24.21 11.48 -40.20
N ALA A 320 -25.16 11.20 -41.08
CA ALA A 320 -25.44 9.83 -41.51
C ALA A 320 -24.24 9.30 -42.31
N ALA A 321 -23.77 8.10 -41.97
CA ALA A 321 -22.73 7.41 -42.72
C ALA A 321 -23.19 7.22 -44.17
N GLN A 322 -22.48 7.80 -45.13
CA GLN A 322 -22.66 7.47 -46.53
C GLN A 322 -21.84 6.21 -46.82
N HIS A 323 -22.51 5.18 -47.32
CA HIS A 323 -21.93 3.90 -47.75
C HIS A 323 -20.86 4.07 -48.83
#